data_AF-A0A920G1Y6-F1
#
_entry.id   AF-A0A920G1Y6-F1
#
_cell.length_a   1.000
_cell.length_b   1.000
_cell.length_c   1.000
_cell.angle_alpha   90.00
_cell.angle_beta   90.00
_cell.angle_gamma   90.00
#
_symmetry.space_group_name_H-M   'P 1'
#
loop_
_entity.id
_entity.type
_entity.pdbx_description
1 polymer ?
#
loop_
_entity_poly.entity_id
_entity_poly.type
_entity_poly.pdbx_seq_one_letter_code
_entity_poly.pdbx_strand_id
1 'polypeptide(L)'
;MAGDSGRLLSGLGDRVYAKGRWDGARRFRLVRPLDTLYDPKTGESLGVLVVDVGEVMMEQADPASLTEDDAAKLRVTEMRSEIRIGDRLLPVVDTIVDSVFSRRRQL
;
A
#
# COMPACT_ATOMS: atom_id res chain seq x y z
N MET A 1 25.37 5.25 -6.49
CA MET A 1 24.34 6.25 -6.17
C MET A 1 23.57 6.53 -7.44
N ALA A 2 22.26 6.26 -7.47
CA ALA A 2 21.30 6.67 -8.50
C ALA A 2 19.89 6.53 -7.86
N GLY A 3 18.89 7.36 -8.14
CA GLY A 3 18.78 8.36 -9.19
C GLY A 3 18.09 9.62 -8.71
N ASP A 4 18.75 10.74 -8.99
CA ASP A 4 18.11 12.02 -9.29
C ASP A 4 17.56 11.94 -10.74
N SER A 5 16.39 12.53 -11.00
CA SER A 5 15.61 12.53 -12.26
C SER A 5 14.33 11.67 -12.26
N GLY A 6 13.30 12.10 -11.51
CA GLY A 6 11.87 12.00 -11.90
C GLY A 6 11.23 10.64 -12.20
N ARG A 7 11.97 9.53 -12.11
CA ARG A 7 11.50 8.17 -12.28
C ARG A 7 12.15 7.33 -11.18
N LEU A 8 11.53 7.30 -9.99
CA LEU A 8 11.82 6.20 -9.06
C LEU A 8 11.29 4.93 -9.71
N LEU A 9 12.14 4.20 -10.45
CA LEU A 9 11.93 2.76 -10.58
C LEU A 9 12.67 2.15 -9.39
N SER A 10 11.96 1.45 -8.52
CA SER A 10 12.57 0.74 -7.39
C SER A 10 12.36 -0.76 -7.54
N GLY A 11 13.43 -1.52 -7.32
CA GLY A 11 13.43 -2.96 -7.20
C GLY A 11 13.21 -3.43 -5.76
N LEU A 12 13.18 -4.76 -5.56
CA LEU A 12 13.19 -5.36 -4.22
C LEU A 12 14.40 -4.88 -3.42
N GLY A 13 14.18 -4.50 -2.16
CA GLY A 13 15.24 -4.01 -1.26
C GLY A 13 15.62 -2.54 -1.46
N ASP A 14 15.16 -1.89 -2.53
CA ASP A 14 15.35 -0.45 -2.72
C ASP A 14 14.56 0.35 -1.69
N ARG A 15 14.86 1.65 -1.62
CA ARG A 15 14.13 2.60 -0.79
C ARG A 15 13.31 3.54 -1.62
N VAL A 16 12.07 3.72 -1.19
CA VAL A 16 11.15 4.73 -1.69
C VAL A 16 10.84 5.71 -0.57
N TYR A 17 10.39 6.90 -0.96
CA TYR A 17 10.04 7.97 -0.03
C TYR A 17 8.60 8.39 -0.30
N ALA A 18 7.83 8.54 0.76
CA ALA A 18 6.44 8.98 0.67
C ALA A 18 6.10 9.89 1.85
N LYS A 19 5.08 10.73 1.66
CA LYS A 19 4.51 11.60 2.69
C LYS A 19 3.06 11.19 2.93
N GLY A 20 2.55 11.50 4.11
CA GLY A 20 1.16 11.27 4.46
C GLY A 20 0.97 10.96 5.92
N ARG A 21 -0.28 10.64 6.28
CA ARG A 21 -0.63 10.24 7.63
C ARG A 21 -0.33 8.76 7.81
N TRP A 22 0.56 8.45 8.75
CA TRP A 22 1.06 7.09 8.98
C TRP A 22 0.21 6.29 9.95
N ASP A 23 -0.53 6.97 10.83
CA ASP A 23 -1.45 6.40 11.82
C ASP A 23 -0.87 5.18 12.58
N GLY A 24 0.44 5.21 12.86
CA GLY A 24 1.18 4.16 13.56
C GLY A 24 1.52 2.91 12.72
N ALA A 25 1.05 2.82 11.47
CA ALA A 25 1.34 1.70 10.58
C ALA A 25 2.81 1.68 10.16
N ARG A 26 3.38 0.47 10.05
CA ARG A 26 4.76 0.24 9.60
C ARG A 26 4.87 -0.49 8.27
N ARG A 27 3.80 -1.18 7.85
CA ARG A 27 3.74 -1.96 6.62
C ARG A 27 2.60 -1.45 5.76
N PHE A 28 2.86 -1.35 4.46
CA PHE A 28 1.92 -0.77 3.52
C PHE A 28 1.91 -1.56 2.21
N ARG A 29 0.71 -1.86 1.69
CA ARG A 29 0.55 -2.24 0.30
C ARG A 29 0.78 -1.02 -0.58
N LEU A 30 1.56 -1.20 -1.64
CA LEU A 30 1.60 -0.28 -2.76
C LEU A 30 0.51 -0.67 -3.74
N VAL A 31 -0.39 0.27 -4.01
CA VAL A 31 -1.50 0.07 -4.94
C VAL A 31 -1.55 1.17 -5.98
N ARG A 32 -1.94 0.82 -7.20
CA ARG A 32 -2.12 1.78 -8.30
C ARG A 32 -3.61 1.90 -8.62
N PRO A 33 -4.24 3.08 -8.44
CA PRO A 33 -5.61 3.30 -8.87
C PRO A 33 -5.77 3.05 -10.37
N LEU A 34 -6.81 2.31 -10.74
CA LEU A 34 -7.14 2.03 -12.14
C LEU A 34 -8.43 2.74 -12.54
N ASP A 35 -9.50 2.56 -11.77
CA ASP A 35 -10.81 3.13 -12.06
C ASP A 35 -11.66 3.28 -10.79
N THR A 36 -12.69 4.13 -10.83
CA THR A 36 -13.72 4.22 -9.80
C THR A 36 -14.96 3.49 -10.27
N LEU A 37 -15.47 2.58 -9.45
CA LEU A 37 -16.69 1.83 -9.74
C LEU A 37 -17.90 2.66 -9.32
N TYR A 38 -18.88 2.75 -10.22
CA TYR A 38 -20.14 3.46 -9.98
C TYR A 38 -21.33 2.53 -10.10
N ASP A 39 -22.34 2.73 -9.26
CA ASP A 39 -23.66 2.10 -9.44
C ASP A 39 -24.30 2.65 -10.74
N PRO A 40 -24.68 1.79 -11.70
CA PRO A 40 -25.19 2.25 -12.99
C PRO A 40 -26.60 2.84 -12.93
N LYS A 41 -27.34 2.62 -11.83
CA LYS A 41 -28.69 3.13 -11.62
C LYS A 41 -28.68 4.45 -10.84
N THR A 42 -27.84 4.56 -9.81
CA THR A 42 -27.82 5.74 -8.92
C THR A 42 -26.66 6.70 -9.20
N GLY A 43 -25.60 6.24 -9.85
CA GLY A 43 -24.35 7.00 -10.02
C GLY A 43 -23.50 7.08 -8.75
N GLU A 44 -23.85 6.35 -7.70
CA GLU A 44 -23.09 6.34 -6.45
C GLU A 44 -21.71 5.69 -6.65
N SER A 45 -20.66 6.28 -6.05
CA SER A 45 -19.31 5.69 -6.05
C SER A 45 -19.25 4.51 -5.08
N LEU A 46 -19.00 3.32 -5.63
CA LEU A 46 -18.92 2.07 -4.87
C LEU A 46 -17.50 1.75 -4.39
N GLY A 47 -16.49 2.42 -4.95
CA GLY A 47 -15.09 2.26 -4.55
C GLY A 47 -14.11 2.43 -5.69
N VAL A 48 -12.83 2.20 -5.40
CA VAL A 48 -11.74 2.32 -6.38
C VAL A 48 -11.16 0.94 -6.67
N LEU A 49 -11.14 0.57 -7.94
CA LEU A 49 -10.39 -0.58 -8.43
C LEU A 49 -8.91 -0.22 -8.44
N VAL A 50 -8.09 -1.08 -7.84
CA VAL A 50 -6.66 -0.88 -7.74
C VAL A 50 -5.90 -2.10 -8.26
N VAL A 51 -4.71 -1.85 -8.81
CA VAL A 51 -3.71 -2.87 -9.12
C VAL A 51 -2.77 -3.00 -7.95
N ASP A 52 -2.47 -4.22 -7.58
CA ASP A 52 -1.52 -4.55 -6.54
C ASP A 52 -0.07 -4.48 -7.07
N VAL A 53 0.72 -3.53 -6.56
CA VAL A 53 2.07 -3.25 -7.06
C VAL A 53 3.14 -3.98 -6.22
N GLY A 54 2.93 -4.08 -4.91
CA GLY A 54 3.89 -4.70 -3.99
C GLY A 54 3.66 -4.28 -2.54
N GLU A 55 4.71 -4.40 -1.74
CA GLU A 55 4.69 -4.04 -0.32
C GLU A 55 5.96 -3.28 0.07
N VAL A 56 5.79 -2.34 0.98
CA VAL A 56 6.89 -1.61 1.60
C VAL A 56 6.77 -1.59 3.13
N MET A 57 7.91 -1.47 3.79
CA MET A 57 8.02 -1.36 5.24
C MET A 57 8.80 -0.10 5.63
N MET A 58 8.29 0.65 6.59
CA MET A 58 8.94 1.83 7.14
C MET A 58 10.23 1.45 7.85
N GLU A 59 11.34 2.12 7.49
CA GLU A 59 12.65 1.89 8.12
C GLU A 59 12.82 2.67 9.42
N GLN A 60 12.04 3.74 9.64
CA GLN A 60 12.08 4.50 10.89
C GLN A 60 11.66 3.64 12.09
N ALA A 61 12.36 3.82 13.21
CA ALA A 61 12.09 3.09 14.44
C ALA A 61 10.79 3.54 15.14
N ASP A 62 10.40 4.80 14.97
CA ASP A 62 9.16 5.36 15.56
C ASP A 62 8.33 6.09 14.49
N PRO A 63 7.25 5.47 13.96
CA PRO A 63 6.34 6.10 13.00
C PRO A 63 5.60 7.32 13.57
N ALA A 64 5.42 7.40 14.89
CA ALA A 64 4.69 8.51 15.52
C ALA A 64 5.51 9.81 15.55
N SER A 65 6.81 9.73 15.26
CA SER A 65 7.69 10.89 15.14
C SER A 65 7.53 11.66 13.82
N LEU A 66 6.85 11.07 12.82
CA LEU A 66 6.65 11.68 11.51
C LEU A 66 5.32 12.44 11.46
N THR A 67 5.37 13.67 10.97
CA THR A 67 4.18 14.44 10.58
C THR A 67 3.78 14.12 9.14
N GLU A 68 2.62 14.61 8.71
CA GLU A 68 2.14 14.42 7.33
C GLU A 68 3.01 15.11 6.28
N ASP A 69 3.77 16.14 6.69
CA ASP A 69 4.71 16.87 5.85
C ASP A 69 6.09 16.19 5.77
N ASP A 70 6.39 15.25 6.67
CA ASP A 70 7.64 14.53 6.69
C ASP A 70 7.63 13.36 5.70
N ALA A 71 8.75 13.21 4.98
CA ALA A 71 8.94 12.05 4.11
C ALA A 71 9.43 10.85 4.92
N ALA A 72 8.62 9.79 4.99
CA ALA A 72 9.05 8.51 5.51
C ALA A 72 9.97 7.81 4.52
N LYS A 73 10.98 7.13 5.06
CA LYS A 73 11.82 6.22 4.29
C LYS A 73 11.29 4.80 4.40
N LEU A 74 10.98 4.21 3.25
CA LEU A 74 10.32 2.91 3.14
C LEU A 74 11.20 1.96 2.34
N ARG A 75 11.40 0.73 2.82
CA ARG A 75 12.07 -0.34 2.09
C ARG A 75 11.06 -1.17 1.34
N VAL A 76 11.33 -1.49 0.08
CA VAL A 76 10.53 -2.42 -0.72
C VAL A 76 10.76 -3.85 -0.23
N THR A 77 9.69 -4.51 0.24
CA THR A 77 9.72 -5.87 0.79
C THR A 77 9.11 -6.90 -0.16
N GLU A 78 8.14 -6.50 -0.99
CA GLU A 78 7.56 -7.33 -2.05
C GLU A 78 7.36 -6.47 -3.31
N MET A 79 7.53 -7.06 -4.49
CA MET A 79 7.35 -6.37 -5.77
C MET A 79 6.71 -7.31 -6.79
N ARG A 80 5.56 -6.90 -7.31
CA ARG A 80 4.81 -7.59 -8.37
C ARG A 80 4.82 -6.81 -9.68
N SER A 81 5.09 -5.52 -9.60
CA SER A 81 5.20 -4.61 -10.73
C SER A 81 6.14 -3.46 -10.38
N GLU A 82 6.59 -2.75 -11.41
CA GLU A 82 7.37 -1.52 -11.24
C GLU A 82 6.63 -0.50 -10.38
N ILE A 83 7.28 -0.03 -9.32
CA ILE A 83 6.82 1.05 -8.44
C ILE A 83 7.04 2.38 -9.15
N ARG A 84 6.05 3.27 -9.11
CA ARG A 84 6.06 4.55 -9.82
C ARG A 84 5.51 5.68 -8.95
N ILE A 85 5.83 6.91 -9.32
CA ILE A 85 5.16 8.10 -8.78
C ILE A 85 3.66 8.00 -9.08
N GLY A 86 2.82 8.21 -8.07
CA GLY A 86 1.36 8.09 -8.16
C GLY A 86 0.79 6.79 -7.57
N ASP A 87 1.65 5.80 -7.30
CA ASP A 87 1.25 4.65 -6.49
C ASP A 87 0.93 5.13 -5.06
N ARG A 88 -0.08 4.51 -4.43
CA ARG A 88 -0.59 4.88 -3.12
C ARG A 88 -0.24 3.83 -2.08
N LEU A 89 -0.04 4.28 -0.85
CA LEU A 89 0.19 3.43 0.30
C LEU A 89 -1.13 3.14 1.01
N LEU A 90 -1.43 1.86 1.20
CA LEU A 90 -2.53 1.41 2.06
C LEU A 90 -1.94 0.66 3.25
N PRO A 91 -2.24 1.07 4.50
CA PRO A 91 -1.71 0.39 5.67
C PRO A 91 -2.18 -1.06 5.71
N VAL A 92 -1.24 -1.97 5.96
CA VAL A 92 -1.55 -3.38 6.22
C VAL A 92 -2.00 -3.48 7.67
N VAL A 93 -3.26 -3.81 7.89
CA VAL A 93 -3.80 -4.11 9.21
C VAL A 93 -3.65 -5.62 9.44
N ASP A 94 -2.78 -6.02 10.38
CA ASP A 94 -2.79 -7.40 10.87
C ASP A 94 -4.06 -7.60 11.70
N THR A 95 -5.13 -8.08 11.06
CA THR A 95 -6.31 -8.55 11.78
C THR A 95 -6.14 -10.04 12.02
N ILE A 96 -6.32 -10.47 13.28
CA ILE A 96 -6.40 -11.90 13.60
C ILE A 96 -7.66 -12.42 12.90
N VAL A 97 -7.49 -13.26 11.88
CA VAL A 97 -8.62 -13.93 11.23
C VAL A 97 -8.94 -15.17 12.05
N ASP A 98 -9.99 -15.12 12.85
CA ASP A 98 -10.56 -16.33 13.44
C ASP A 98 -11.02 -17.25 12.31
N SER A 99 -10.34 -18.39 12.17
CA SER A 99 -10.65 -19.38 11.15
C SER A 99 -11.94 -20.12 11.52
N VAL A 100 -13.11 -19.57 11.14
CA VAL A 100 -14.39 -20.29 11.24
C VAL A 100 -14.52 -21.24 10.03
N PHE A 101 -13.72 -22.32 10.02
CA PHE A 101 -13.89 -23.40 9.05
C PHE A 101 -15.08 -24.27 9.47
N SER A 102 -16.26 -24.07 8.87
CA SER A 102 -17.35 -25.03 9.00
C SER A 102 -17.29 -26.05 7.86
N ARG A 103 -16.88 -27.28 8.19
CA ARG A 103 -16.96 -28.42 7.27
C ARG A 103 -18.44 -28.81 7.14
N ARG A 104 -19.13 -28.38 6.09
CA ARG A 104 -20.50 -28.85 5.81
C ARG A 104 -20.45 -30.36 5.57
N ARG A 105 -20.96 -31.13 6.53
CA ARG A 105 -21.24 -32.56 6.39
C ARG A 105 -22.47 -32.69 5.51
N GLN A 106 -22.29 -33.14 4.27
CA GLN A 106 -23.40 -33.67 3.49
C GLN A 106 -23.69 -35.09 4.01
N LEU A 107 -24.92 -35.32 4.43
CA LEU A 107 -25.57 -36.63 4.50
C LEU A 107 -26.80 -36.55 3.61
#